data_AF-A0A3M1JC79-F1
#
_entry.id   AF-A0A3M1JC79-F1
#
_cell.length_a   1.000
_cell.length_b   1.000
_cell.length_c   1.000
_cell.angle_alpha   90.00
_cell.angle_beta   90.00
_cell.angle_gamma   90.00
#
_symmetry.space_group_name_H-M   'P 1'
#
loop_
_entity.id
_entity.type
_entity.pdbx_description
1 polymer ?
#
loop_
_entity_poly.entity_id
_entity_poly.type
_entity_poly.pdbx_seq_one_letter_code
_entity_poly.pdbx_strand_id
1 'polypeptide(L)' 'MRIIGGKFKGRRFNPPAKNWPTRPTTDFAKEGLFNILSNTFNFSELRVLDLFGGTGNHSYE' A
#
# COMPACT_ATOMS: atom_id res chain seq x y z
N MET A 1 9.85 3.32 -0.35
CA MET A 1 8.38 3.41 -0.45
C MET A 1 7.86 4.15 0.77
N ARG A 2 6.63 4.67 0.74
CA ARG A 2 6.04 5.46 1.84
C ARG A 2 4.58 5.06 2.06
N ILE A 3 4.17 5.00 3.33
CA ILE A 3 2.76 4.85 3.74
C ILE A 3 2.07 6.21 3.58
N ILE A 4 0.98 6.28 2.81
CA ILE A 4 0.31 7.53 2.43
C ILE A 4 -0.74 7.95 3.48
N GLY A 5 -1.44 6.99 4.08
CA GLY A 5 -2.57 7.22 4.98
C GLY A 5 -2.48 6.53 6.35
N GLY A 6 -3.58 6.62 7.10
CA GLY A 6 -3.77 5.92 8.36
C GLY A 6 -2.80 6.29 9.50
N LYS A 7 -2.73 5.41 10.51
CA LYS A 7 -1.93 5.58 11.74
C LYS A 7 -0.42 5.70 11.46
N PHE A 8 0.04 5.15 10.34
CA PHE A 8 1.46 5.07 9.99
C PHE A 8 1.86 6.02 8.85
N LYS A 9 0.98 6.98 8.52
CA LYS A 9 1.20 8.00 7.49
C LYS A 9 2.59 8.63 7.58
N GLY A 10 3.25 8.74 6.42
CA GLY A 10 4.55 9.38 6.27
C GLY A 10 5.76 8.47 6.57
N ARG A 11 5.56 7.29 7.18
CA ARG A 11 6.63 6.33 7.40
C ARG A 11 7.19 5.83 6.08
N ARG A 12 8.51 5.82 5.97
CA ARG A 12 9.25 5.27 4.84
C ARG A 12 9.75 3.88 5.17
N PHE A 13 9.77 3.00 4.18
CA PHE A 13 10.33 1.67 4.29
C PHE A 13 11.07 1.28 3.01
N ASN A 14 12.05 0.40 3.19
CA ASN A 14 12.99 -0.01 2.15
C ASN A 14 12.93 -1.53 2.00
N PRO A 15 12.07 -2.04 1.10
CA PRO A 15 12.05 -3.47 0.79
C PRO A 15 13.38 -3.90 0.13
N PRO A 16 13.76 -5.19 0.20
CA PRO A 16 14.95 -5.74 -0.46
C PRO A 16 14.71 -5.86 -1.98
N ALA A 17 14.47 -4.74 -2.65
CA ALA A 17 14.10 -4.67 -4.06
C ALA A 17 15.27 -4.26 -4.98
N LYS A 18 16.51 -4.39 -4.51
CA LYS A 18 17.68 -3.97 -5.28
C LYS A 18 17.74 -4.81 -6.57
N ASN A 19 17.61 -4.15 -7.72
CA ASN A 19 17.70 -4.72 -9.08
C ASN A 19 16.52 -5.60 -9.54
N TRP A 20 15.32 -5.45 -8.97
CA TRP A 20 14.15 -6.16 -9.51
C TRP A 20 13.57 -5.41 -10.73
N PRO A 21 13.47 -6.04 -11.92
CA PRO A 21 12.86 -5.44 -13.11
C PRO A 21 11.34 -5.39 -12.92
N THR A 22 10.88 -4.48 -12.07
CA THR A 22 9.47 -4.35 -11.66
C THR A 22 8.93 -2.99 -12.06
N ARG A 23 7.63 -2.94 -12.35
CA ARG A 23 6.89 -1.69 -12.52
C ARG A 23 6.25 -1.33 -11.16
N PRO A 24 6.82 -0.40 -10.38
CA PRO A 24 6.26 -0.08 -9.07
C PRO A 24 4.92 0.64 -9.20
N THR A 25 4.02 0.41 -8.24
CA THR A 25 2.83 1.26 -8.04
C THR A 25 3.29 2.63 -7.54
N THR A 26 2.88 3.71 -8.20
CA THR A 26 3.20 5.08 -7.78
C THR A 26 2.41 5.47 -6.53
N ASP A 27 2.91 6.46 -5.78
CA ASP A 27 2.19 7.03 -4.63
C ASP A 27 0.79 7.51 -5.04
N PHE A 28 0.65 8.16 -6.20
CA PHE A 28 -0.64 8.63 -6.73
C PHE A 28 -1.62 7.49 -7.02
N ALA A 29 -1.17 6.41 -7.67
CA ALA A 29 -2.03 5.26 -7.97
C ALA A 29 -2.50 4.57 -6.68
N LYS A 30 -1.62 4.46 -5.69
CA LYS A 30 -1.95 3.88 -4.39
C LYS A 30 -2.92 4.76 -3.60
N GLU A 31 -2.70 6.08 -3.56
CA GLU A 31 -3.61 7.02 -2.93
C GLU A 31 -5.01 6.95 -3.55
N GLY A 32 -5.11 6.93 -4.88
CA GLY A 32 -6.39 6.78 -5.57
C GLY A 32 -7.11 5.47 -5.23
N LEU A 33 -6.39 4.35 -5.18
CA LEU A 33 -6.95 3.05 -4.78
C LEU A 33 -7.51 3.10 -3.36
N PHE A 34 -6.72 3.56 -2.39
CA PHE A 34 -7.15 3.59 -1.00
C PHE A 34 -8.24 4.62 -0.72
N ASN A 35 -8.30 5.72 -1.48
CA ASN A 35 -9.42 6.66 -1.43
C ASN A 35 -10.73 5.99 -1.86
N ILE A 36 -10.72 5.18 -2.93
CA ILE A 36 -11.90 4.41 -3.34
C ILE A 36 -12.30 3.41 -2.26
N LEU A 37 -11.34 2.61 -1.76
CA LEU A 37 -11.60 1.57 -0.77
C LEU A 37 -12.12 2.15 0.55
N SER A 38 -11.55 3.27 1.04
CA SER A 38 -11.98 3.89 2.30
C SER A 38 -13.37 4.50 2.23
N ASN A 39 -13.83 4.91 1.04
CA ASN A 39 -15.20 5.39 0.84
C ASN A 39 -16.19 4.25 0.57
N THR A 40 -15.71 3.03 0.27
CA THR A 40 -16.56 1.88 -0.03
C THR A 40 -16.71 0.94 1.16
N PHE A 41 -15.67 0.85 2.01
CA PHE A 41 -15.59 -0.14 3.08
C PHE A 41 -15.13 0.47 4.40
N ASN A 42 -15.63 -0.06 5.51
CA ASN A 42 -15.10 0.21 6.84
C ASN A 42 -14.03 -0.81 7.22
N PHE A 43 -12.77 -0.39 7.28
CA PHE A 43 -11.61 -1.25 7.53
C PHE A 43 -11.50 -1.83 8.94
N SER A 44 -12.28 -1.35 9.92
CA SER A 44 -12.13 -1.77 11.33
C SER A 44 -12.36 -3.26 11.60
N GLU A 45 -13.16 -3.93 10.76
CA GLU A 45 -13.53 -5.35 10.95
C GLU A 45 -13.23 -6.22 9.72
N LEU A 46 -12.45 -5.72 8.77
CA LEU A 46 -12.16 -6.42 7.53
C LEU A 46 -10.92 -7.28 7.64
N ARG A 47 -10.99 -8.46 7.02
CA ARG A 47 -9.82 -9.26 6.67
C ARG A 47 -9.45 -8.98 5.22
N VAL A 48 -8.24 -8.50 5.01
CA VAL A 48 -7.71 -8.18 3.68
C VAL A 48 -6.67 -9.20 3.28
N LEU A 49 -6.67 -9.59 2.00
CA LEU A 49 -5.69 -10.50 1.42
C LEU A 49 -5.01 -9.81 0.24
N ASP A 50 -3.69 -9.70 0.30
CA ASP A 50 -2.85 -9.25 -0.81
C ASP A 50 -2.20 -10.46 -1.48
N LEU A 51 -2.78 -10.91 -2.60
CA LEU A 51 -2.36 -12.13 -3.31
C LEU A 51 -0.95 -12.01 -3.91
N PHE A 52 -0.49 -10.79 -4.20
CA PHE A 52 0.80 -10.52 -4.83
C PHE A 52 1.53 -9.41 -4.07
N GLY A 53 1.60 -9.55 -2.75
CA GLY A 53 2.05 -8.49 -1.85
C GLY A 53 3.46 -7.96 -2.12
N GLY A 54 4.32 -8.73 -2.79
CA GLY A 54 5.61 -8.26 -3.28
C GLY A 54 6.42 -7.55 -2.19
N THR A 55 6.66 -6.24 -2.38
CA THR A 55 7.39 -5.39 -1.42
C THR A 55 6.60 -5.00 -0.17
N GLY A 56 5.35 -5.45 -0.03
CA GLY A 56 4.42 -5.11 1.04
C GLY A 56 3.75 -3.74 0.86
N ASN A 57 3.84 -3.11 -0.32
CA ASN A 57 3.45 -1.71 -0.49
C ASN A 57 1.97 -1.40 -0.25
N HIS A 58 1.07 -2.32 -0.58
CA HIS A 58 -0.35 -2.20 -0.27
C HIS A 58 -0.67 -2.81 1.09
N SER A 59 0.07 -3.82 1.54
CA SER A 59 -0.14 -4.46 2.84
C SER A 59 0.22 -3.56 4.03
N TYR A 60 1.19 -2.65 3.86
CA TYR A 60 1.57 -1.67 4.88
C TYR A 60 0.72 -0.40 4.87
N GLU A 61 -0.02 -0.15 3.79
CA GLU A 61 -0.86 1.04 3.62
C GLU A 61 -2.11 0.98 4.51
#